data_AF-A7MEG9-F1
#
_entry.id   AF-A7MEG9-F1
#
_cell.length_a   1.000
_cell.length_b   1.000
_cell.length_c   1.000
_cell.angle_alpha   90.00
_cell.angle_beta   90.00
_cell.angle_gamma   90.00
#
_symmetry.space_group_name_H-M   'P 1'
#
loop_
_entity.id
_entity.type
_entity.pdbx_description
1 polymer ?
#
loop_
_entity_poly.entity_id
_entity_poly.type
_entity_poly.pdbx_seq_one_letter_code
_entity_poly.pdbx_strand_id
1 'polypeptide(L)'
;MFSKIYEVDESHIDFQGVVDGLYYPFYMEWARHAFMREALGIDIEEEFKQGRLYMVLEYSLRFRQSLKKGDTLEVTCQLEKNVKRNRSTSLSRSA
;
A
#
# COMPACT_ATOMS: atom_id res chain seq x y z
N MET A 1 6.47 -8.56 12.58
CA MET A 1 5.99 -8.55 11.18
C MET A 1 4.49 -8.74 11.23
N PHE A 2 3.73 -7.82 10.61
CA PHE A 2 2.27 -7.89 10.49
C PHE A 2 1.90 -8.51 9.15
N SER A 3 0.76 -9.18 9.05
CA SER A 3 0.31 -9.82 7.82
C SER A 3 -1.21 -9.76 7.70
N LYS A 4 -1.71 -9.60 6.46
CA LYS A 4 -3.12 -9.72 6.11
C LYS A 4 -3.27 -10.58 4.86
N ILE A 5 -4.26 -11.46 4.91
CA ILE A 5 -4.63 -12.30 3.77
C ILE A 5 -5.78 -11.61 3.04
N TYR A 6 -5.67 -11.54 1.72
CA TYR A 6 -6.69 -11.01 0.83
C TYR A 6 -6.97 -12.03 -0.26
N GLU A 7 -8.24 -12.25 -0.56
CA GLU A 7 -8.67 -13.05 -1.71
C GLU A 7 -8.80 -12.12 -2.92
N VAL A 8 -8.17 -12.46 -4.04
CA VAL A 8 -8.16 -11.61 -5.23
C VAL A 8 -9.59 -11.30 -5.67
N ASP A 9 -9.94 -10.02 -5.70
CA ASP A 9 -11.21 -9.55 -6.21
C ASP A 9 -11.24 -9.71 -7.73
N GLU A 10 -12.30 -10.31 -8.26
CA GLU A 10 -12.47 -10.53 -9.69
C GLU A 10 -12.53 -9.21 -10.48
N SER A 11 -12.97 -8.12 -9.85
CA SER A 11 -12.98 -6.79 -10.46
C SER A 11 -11.57 -6.22 -10.66
N HIS A 12 -10.55 -6.79 -10.02
CA HIS A 12 -9.17 -6.39 -10.17
C HIS A 12 -8.45 -7.14 -11.31
N ILE A 13 -9.14 -8.07 -11.97
CA ILE A 13 -8.60 -8.84 -13.08
C ILE A 13 -8.73 -8.07 -14.39
N ASP A 14 -7.62 -7.95 -15.13
CA ASP A 14 -7.58 -7.30 -16.43
C ASP A 14 -7.98 -8.25 -17.58
N PHE A 15 -7.96 -7.73 -18.80
CA PHE A 15 -8.30 -8.51 -20.00
C PHE A 15 -7.33 -9.68 -20.29
N GLN A 16 -6.16 -9.73 -19.64
CA GLN A 16 -5.18 -10.80 -19.76
C GLN A 16 -5.48 -11.95 -18.77
N GLY A 17 -6.48 -11.79 -17.91
CA GLY A 17 -6.89 -12.80 -16.93
C GLY A 17 -5.97 -12.84 -15.69
N VAL A 18 -5.25 -11.75 -15.43
CA VAL A 18 -4.43 -11.57 -14.22
C VAL A 18 -4.80 -10.27 -13.52
N VAL A 19 -4.39 -10.12 -12.26
CA VAL A 19 -4.58 -8.87 -11.53
C VAL A 19 -3.87 -7.73 -12.25
N ASP A 20 -4.59 -6.64 -12.52
CA ASP A 20 -4.03 -5.40 -13.06
C ASP A 20 -2.95 -4.87 -12.11
N GLY A 21 -1.80 -4.49 -12.68
CA GLY A 21 -0.68 -3.91 -11.93
C GLY A 21 -1.07 -2.71 -11.05
N LEU A 22 -2.16 -2.00 -11.38
CA LEU A 22 -2.68 -0.87 -10.62
C LEU A 22 -3.28 -1.24 -9.25
N TYR A 23 -3.71 -2.50 -9.05
CA TYR A 23 -4.29 -2.94 -7.78
C TYR A 23 -3.27 -3.44 -6.75
N TYR A 24 -2.01 -3.67 -7.15
CA TYR A 24 -0.96 -4.05 -6.19
C TYR A 24 -0.67 -2.95 -5.15
N PRO A 25 -0.52 -1.66 -5.53
CA PRO A 25 -0.46 -0.56 -4.56
C PRO A 25 -1.67 -0.51 -3.63
N PHE A 26 -2.87 -0.82 -4.15
CA PHE A 26 -4.09 -0.85 -3.34
C PHE A 26 -4.00 -1.89 -2.23
N TYR A 27 -3.56 -3.12 -2.52
CA TYR A 27 -3.37 -4.14 -1.48
C TYR A 27 -2.31 -3.75 -0.45
N MET A 28 -1.23 -3.11 -0.90
CA MET A 28 -0.21 -2.57 0.00
C MET A 28 -0.77 -1.48 0.92
N GLU A 29 -1.56 -0.56 0.38
CA GLU A 29 -2.19 0.50 1.17
C GLU A 29 -3.21 -0.05 2.16
N TRP A 30 -4.05 -0.99 1.72
CA TRP A 30 -5.00 -1.69 2.57
C TRP A 30 -4.32 -2.37 3.76
N ALA A 31 -3.24 -3.11 3.51
CA ALA A 31 -2.46 -3.74 4.58
C ALA A 31 -1.74 -2.71 5.47
N ARG A 32 -1.24 -1.60 4.91
CA ARG A 32 -0.63 -0.51 5.67
C ARG A 32 -1.62 0.15 6.62
N HIS A 33 -2.84 0.43 6.18
CA HIS A 33 -3.90 1.00 7.02
C HIS A 33 -4.26 0.06 8.17
N ALA A 34 -4.41 -1.24 7.87
CA ALA A 34 -4.63 -2.26 8.88
C ALA A 34 -3.46 -2.34 9.87
N PHE A 35 -2.21 -2.32 9.40
CA PHE A 35 -1.03 -2.33 10.26
C PHE A 35 -0.98 -1.12 11.20
N MET A 36 -1.26 0.07 10.68
CA MET A 36 -1.29 1.31 11.47
C MET A 36 -2.34 1.23 12.58
N ARG A 37 -3.56 0.79 12.24
CA ARG A 37 -4.66 0.70 13.20
C ARG A 37 -4.45 -0.44 14.21
N GLU A 38 -4.26 -1.65 13.72
CA GLU A 38 -4.30 -2.89 14.51
C GLU A 38 -3.01 -3.12 15.31
N ALA A 39 -1.85 -2.82 14.73
CA ALA A 39 -0.56 -3.13 15.37
C ALA A 39 0.11 -1.93 16.03
N LEU A 40 -0.08 -0.72 15.48
CA LEU A 40 0.52 0.51 16.03
C LEU A 40 -0.45 1.35 16.85
N GLY A 41 -1.75 1.06 16.81
CA GLY A 41 -2.78 1.83 17.52
C GLY A 41 -3.02 3.23 16.93
N ILE A 42 -2.64 3.46 15.67
CA ILE A 42 -2.79 4.73 14.97
C ILE A 42 -4.01 4.66 14.06
N ASP A 43 -5.08 5.37 14.42
CA ASP A 43 -6.25 5.54 13.56
C ASP A 43 -6.06 6.74 12.62
N ILE A 44 -5.67 6.46 11.37
CA ILE A 44 -5.37 7.48 10.37
C ILE A 44 -6.56 8.40 10.04
N GLU A 45 -7.80 7.94 10.24
CA GLU A 45 -8.98 8.78 10.02
C GLU A 45 -9.12 9.83 11.13
N GLU A 46 -8.85 9.44 12.38
CA GLU A 46 -8.81 10.37 13.51
C GLU A 46 -7.61 11.32 13.43
N GLU A 47 -6.44 10.82 13.00
CA GLU A 47 -5.28 11.66 12.71
C GLU A 47 -5.62 12.74 11.68
N PHE A 48 -6.32 12.37 10.60
CA PHE A 48 -6.74 13.30 9.56
C PHE A 48 -7.72 14.37 10.08
N LYS A 49 -8.69 13.99 10.91
CA LYS A 49 -9.61 14.95 11.57
C LYS A 49 -8.85 15.96 12.44
N GLN A 50 -7.68 15.60 12.95
CA GLN A 50 -6.79 16.47 13.71
C GLN A 50 -5.77 17.23 12.83
N GLY A 51 -5.94 17.21 11.51
CA GLY A 51 -5.09 17.91 10.55
C GLY A 51 -3.77 17.21 10.24
N ARG A 52 -3.57 15.95 10.68
CA ARG A 52 -2.38 15.17 10.37
C ARG A 52 -2.61 14.31 9.14
N LEU A 53 -1.88 14.62 8.06
CA LEU A 53 -1.97 13.90 6.79
C LEU A 53 -0.87 12.87 6.67
N TYR A 54 -1.25 11.61 6.47
CA TYR A 54 -0.34 10.50 6.22
C TYR A 54 -0.28 10.23 4.72
N MET A 55 0.77 10.71 4.07
CA MET A 55 0.94 10.60 2.61
C MET A 55 2.07 9.63 2.26
N VAL A 56 1.82 8.74 1.31
CA VAL A 56 2.86 7.91 0.69
C VAL A 56 3.77 8.81 -0.15
N LEU A 57 5.07 8.81 0.15
CA LEU A 57 6.04 9.66 -0.55
C LEU A 57 6.72 8.94 -1.72
N GLU A 58 6.92 7.64 -1.58
CA GLU A 58 7.58 6.79 -2.57
C GLU A 58 7.13 5.35 -2.33
N TYR A 59 7.00 4.58 -3.42
CA TYR A 59 6.92 3.13 -3.36
C TYR A 59 7.67 2.54 -4.55
N SER A 60 8.14 1.30 -4.39
CA SER A 60 8.76 0.54 -5.46
C SER A 60 8.12 -0.83 -5.53
N LEU A 61 7.83 -1.29 -6.75
CA LEU A 61 7.20 -2.57 -7.00
C LEU A 61 8.08 -3.43 -7.90
N ARG A 62 8.17 -4.72 -7.59
CA ARG A 62 8.82 -5.72 -8.42
C ARG A 62 7.90 -6.92 -8.55
N PHE A 63 7.35 -7.12 -9.73
CA PHE A 63 6.45 -8.23 -10.03
C PHE A 63 7.27 -9.49 -10.33
N ARG A 64 6.99 -10.58 -9.60
CA ARG A 64 7.62 -11.89 -9.82
C ARG A 64 6.66 -12.88 -10.46
N GLN A 65 5.41 -12.85 -10.04
CA GLN A 65 4.36 -13.75 -10.50
C GLN A 65 3.03 -13.00 -10.52
N SER A 66 2.26 -13.20 -11.58
CA SER A 66 0.92 -12.64 -11.71
C SER A 66 -0.06 -13.40 -10.83
N LEU A 67 -0.95 -12.65 -10.17
CA LEU A 67 -2.09 -13.21 -9.44
C LEU A 67 -3.28 -13.41 -10.38
N LYS A 68 -4.11 -14.42 -10.11
CA LYS A 68 -5.29 -14.78 -10.89
C LYS A 68 -6.54 -14.82 -10.01
N LYS A 69 -7.70 -14.91 -10.66
CA LYS A 69 -8.98 -15.14 -9.99
C LYS A 69 -8.91 -16.39 -9.11
N GLY A 70 -9.37 -16.25 -7.86
CA GLY A 70 -9.37 -17.32 -6.86
C GLY A 70 -8.05 -17.52 -6.12
N ASP A 71 -6.99 -16.79 -6.48
CA ASP A 71 -5.77 -16.77 -5.68
C ASP A 71 -6.00 -16.00 -4.37
N THR A 72 -5.27 -16.39 -3.33
CA THR A 72 -5.11 -15.59 -2.12
C THR A 72 -3.70 -15.01 -2.10
N LEU A 73 -3.61 -13.74 -1.69
CA LEU A 73 -2.32 -13.09 -1.45
C LEU A 73 -2.14 -12.78 0.03
N GLU A 74 -0.92 -12.95 0.50
CA GLU A 74 -0.49 -12.52 1.83
C GLU A 74 0.31 -11.22 1.68
N VAL A 75 -0.15 -10.16 2.32
CA VAL A 75 0.53 -8.85 2.34
C VAL A 75 1.13 -8.63 3.72
N THR A 76 2.46 -8.56 3.78
CA THR A 76 3.20 -8.36 5.02
C THR A 76 3.64 -6.90 5.18
N CYS A 77 3.63 -6.41 6.42
CA CYS A 77 4.08 -5.08 6.79
C CYS A 77 5.10 -5.16 7.93
N GLN A 78 6.12 -4.31 7.85
CA GLN A 78 7.12 -4.13 8.88
C GLN A 78 7.45 -2.66 9.01
N LEU A 79 7.56 -2.19 10.25
CA LEU A 79 8.04 -0.86 10.55
C LEU A 79 9.55 -0.83 10.36
N GLU A 80 10.01 -0.01 9.41
CA GLU A 80 11.43 0.20 9.15
C GLU A 80 11.85 1.59 9.64
N LYS A 81 13.09 1.70 10.14
CA LYS A 81 13.63 2.99 10.57
C LYS A 81 13.77 3.89 9.35
N ASN A 82 13.28 5.11 9.46
CA ASN A 82 13.46 6.10 8.40
C ASN A 82 14.96 6.45 8.26
N VAL A 83 15.59 5.91 7.22
CA VAL A 83 16.94 6.30 6.81
C VAL A 83 16.76 7.38 5.76
N LYS A 84 17.10 8.64 6.09
CA LYS A 84 17.05 9.74 5.13
C LYS A 84 17.89 9.40 3.90
N ARG A 85 17.25 8.99 2.80
CA ARG A 85 17.85 9.09 1.47
C ARG A 85 17.84 10.56 1.08
N ASN A 86 19.00 11.10 0.70
CA ASN A 86 19.12 12.46 0.17
C ASN A 86 18.09 12.65 -0.94
N ARG A 87 17.08 13.49 -0.70
CA ARG A 87 16.05 13.83 -1.68
C ARG A 87 16.61 14.88 -2.62
N SER A 88 16.84 14.54 -3.88
CA SER A 88 16.82 15.54 -4.95
C SER A 88 15.34 15.78 -5.29
N THR A 89 14.71 16.76 -4.65
CA THR A 89 13.31 17.10 -4.93
C THR A 89 13.24 18.24 -5.95
N SER A 90 12.49 18.07 -7.03
CA SER A 90 11.89 19.20 -7.74
C SER A 90 10.49 18.83 -8.22
N LEU A 91 9.48 19.42 -7.60
CA LEU A 91 8.13 19.57 -8.15
C LEU A 91 7.56 20.86 -7.56
N SER A 92 7.53 21.90 -8.39
CA SER A 92 6.78 23.13 -8.11
C SER A 92 5.34 22.92 -8.56
N ARG A 93 4.39 23.31 -7.69
CA ARG A 93 2.98 23.40 -8.06
C ARG A 93 2.74 24.85 -8.52
N SER A 94 2.42 25.04 -9.79
CA SER A 94 1.87 26.31 -10.26
C SER A 94 0.44 26.46 -9.73
N ALA A 95 0.16 27.62 -9.12
CA ALA A 95 -1.18 28.03 -8.73
C ALA A 95 -2.03 28.35 -9.96
#